data_AF-A0A968M8I6-F1
#
_entry.id   AF-A0A968M8I6-F1
#
_cell.length_a   1.000
_cell.length_b   1.000
_cell.length_c   1.000
_cell.angle_alpha   90.00
_cell.angle_beta   90.00
_cell.angle_gamma   90.00
#
_symmetry.space_group_name_H-M   'P 1'
#
loop_
_entity.id
_entity.type
_entity.pdbx_description
1 polymer ?
#
loop_
_entity_poly.entity_id
_entity_poly.type
_entity_poly.pdbx_seq_one_letter_code
_entity_poly.pdbx_strand_id
1 'polypeptide(L)'
;MVILQLYANTPKQSEIHILLSNPNYKGKEISIEVISLVLNYLKYKAKISEVIINIEQKNQIMIKVLETIGFNLKSSSDNILTYHTIV
;
A
#
# COMPACT_ATOMS: atom_id res chain seq x y z
N MET A 1 2.04 14.26 -1.93
CA MET A 1 0.75 13.58 -1.74
C MET A 1 0.92 12.15 -2.22
N VAL A 2 0.62 11.16 -1.39
CA VAL A 2 0.67 9.74 -1.76
C VAL A 2 -0.72 9.18 -1.55
N ILE A 3 -1.35 8.69 -2.64
CA ILE A 3 -2.59 7.93 -2.56
C ILE A 3 -2.18 6.47 -2.73
N LEU A 4 -2.37 5.69 -1.68
CA LEU A 4 -2.29 4.23 -1.72
C LEU A 4 -3.70 3.72 -2.03
N GLN A 5 -3.90 3.10 -3.20
CA GLN A 5 -5.14 2.40 -3.54
C GLN A 5 -4.94 0.91 -3.27
N LEU A 6 -5.59 0.38 -2.23
CA LEU A 6 -5.56 -1.06 -1.92
C LEU A 6 -6.80 -1.73 -2.55
N TYR A 7 -6.62 -2.74 -3.40
CA TYR A 7 -7.71 -3.60 -3.86
C TYR A 7 -7.72 -4.90 -3.06
N ALA A 8 -8.84 -5.20 -2.43
CA ALA A 8 -9.12 -6.49 -1.80
C ALA A 8 -9.99 -7.34 -2.72
N ASN A 9 -9.59 -8.59 -2.97
CA ASN A 9 -10.30 -9.51 -3.87
C ASN A 9 -11.49 -10.18 -3.15
N THR A 10 -12.49 -9.37 -2.78
CA THR A 10 -13.81 -9.82 -2.31
C THR A 10 -14.86 -9.63 -3.43
N PRO A 11 -16.00 -10.34 -3.42
CA PRO A 11 -17.09 -10.15 -4.39
C PRO A 11 -17.61 -8.70 -4.51
N LYS A 12 -17.27 -7.84 -3.55
CA LYS A 12 -17.35 -6.39 -3.61
C LYS A 12 -15.94 -5.84 -3.45
N GLN A 13 -15.34 -5.33 -4.52
CA GLN A 13 -14.06 -4.64 -4.44
C GLN A 13 -14.22 -3.47 -3.46
N SER A 14 -13.40 -3.45 -2.41
CA SER A 14 -13.38 -2.36 -1.43
C SER A 14 -12.11 -1.55 -1.67
N GLU A 15 -12.27 -0.26 -1.96
CA GLU A 15 -11.18 0.69 -2.18
C GLU A 15 -10.81 1.34 -0.84
N ILE A 16 -9.53 1.29 -0.49
CA ILE A 16 -9.00 1.96 0.71
C ILE A 16 -7.98 3.00 0.26
N HIS A 17 -8.25 4.25 0.61
CA HIS A 17 -7.33 5.37 0.40
C HIS A 17 -6.59 5.68 1.70
N ILE A 18 -5.26 5.55 1.71
CA ILE A 18 -4.42 5.99 2.83
C ILE A 18 -3.77 7.31 2.46
N LEU A 19 -4.13 8.39 3.16
CA LEU A 19 -3.51 9.71 3.02
C LEU A 19 -2.50 9.92 4.15
N LEU A 20 -1.21 10.00 3.80
CA LEU A 20 -0.14 10.41 4.72
C LEU A 20 0.28 11.84 4.39
N SER A 21 -0.20 12.81 5.16
CA SER A 21 0.10 14.22 4.97
C SER A 21 0.91 14.78 6.16
N ASN A 22 2.23 14.84 6.03
CA ASN A 22 3.02 15.77 6.83
C ASN A 22 4.25 16.27 6.04
N PRO A 23 4.25 17.54 5.60
CA PRO A 23 5.31 18.09 4.75
C PRO A 23 6.67 18.23 5.46
N ASN A 24 6.70 18.18 6.80
CA ASN A 24 7.92 18.28 7.61
C ASN A 24 8.45 16.92 8.07
N TYR A 25 7.79 15.83 7.69
CA TYR A 25 8.10 14.51 8.21
C TYR A 25 9.04 13.77 7.26
N LYS A 26 10.29 13.51 7.70
CA LYS A 26 11.30 12.71 6.96
C LYS A 26 10.96 11.19 6.96
N GLY A 27 9.71 10.83 7.20
CA GLY A 27 9.28 9.59 7.84
C GLY A 27 9.02 8.38 6.96
N LYS A 28 10.06 7.54 6.86
CA LYS A 28 9.88 6.13 6.51
C LYS A 28 9.22 5.32 7.63
N GLU A 29 9.60 5.53 8.88
CA GLU A 29 9.21 4.68 10.02
C GLU A 29 7.70 4.73 10.33
N ILE A 30 7.11 5.91 10.50
CA ILE A 30 5.65 6.04 10.70
C ILE A 30 4.87 5.50 9.51
N SER A 31 5.36 5.70 8.28
CA SER A 31 4.70 5.16 7.09
C SER A 31 4.64 3.63 7.13
N ILE A 32 5.71 2.99 7.60
CA ILE A 32 5.78 1.53 7.78
C ILE A 32 4.79 1.07 8.86
N GLU A 33 4.78 1.73 10.01
CA GLU A 33 3.89 1.35 11.13
C GLU A 33 2.41 1.52 10.77
N VAL A 34 2.04 2.64 10.15
CA VAL A 34 0.66 2.91 9.74
C VAL A 34 0.19 1.90 8.70
N ILE A 35 1.00 1.63 7.67
CA ILE A 35 0.64 0.64 6.66
C ILE A 35 0.55 -0.76 7.28
N SER A 36 1.47 -1.13 8.17
CA SER A 36 1.44 -2.42 8.87
C SER A 36 0.18 -2.59 9.75
N LEU A 37 -0.26 -1.50 10.41
CA LEU A 37 -1.49 -1.51 11.21
C LEU A 37 -2.72 -1.74 10.32
N VAL A 38 -2.79 -1.07 9.17
CA VAL A 38 -3.85 -1.32 8.16
C VAL A 38 -3.77 -2.76 7.67
N LEU A 39 -2.55 -3.24 7.39
CA LEU A 39 -2.14 -4.64 7.19
C LEU A 39 -2.95 -5.63 8.02
N ASN A 40 -2.70 -5.51 9.32
CA ASN A 40 -3.27 -6.37 10.35
C ASN A 40 -4.79 -6.23 10.44
N TYR A 41 -5.34 -5.01 10.29
CA TYR A 41 -6.78 -4.83 10.28
C TYR A 41 -7.44 -5.59 9.11
N LEU A 42 -6.87 -5.48 7.90
CA LEU A 42 -7.42 -6.15 6.72
C LEU A 42 -7.39 -7.67 6.87
N LYS A 43 -6.29 -8.21 7.39
CA LYS A 43 -6.17 -9.65 7.67
C LYS A 43 -7.18 -10.12 8.73
N TYR A 44 -7.11 -9.53 9.93
CA TYR A 44 -7.76 -10.13 11.10
C TYR A 44 -9.21 -9.68 11.30
N LYS A 45 -9.58 -8.47 10.87
CA LYS A 45 -10.94 -7.94 11.01
C LYS A 45 -11.73 -8.08 9.73
N ALA A 46 -11.17 -7.67 8.60
CA ALA A 46 -11.86 -7.72 7.31
C ALA A 46 -11.76 -9.09 6.60
N LYS A 47 -10.89 -10.00 7.07
CA LYS A 47 -10.65 -11.32 6.47
C LYS A 47 -10.25 -11.26 4.99
N ILE A 48 -9.47 -10.25 4.63
CA ILE A 48 -8.91 -10.09 3.29
C ILE A 48 -7.65 -10.96 3.19
N SER A 49 -7.48 -11.66 2.08
CA SER A 49 -6.34 -12.57 1.85
C SER A 49 -5.21 -11.95 1.04
N GLU A 50 -5.51 -10.95 0.22
CA GLU A 50 -4.55 -10.30 -0.67
C GLU A 50 -4.87 -8.82 -0.79
N VAL A 51 -3.80 -8.03 -0.87
CA VAL A 51 -3.85 -6.59 -1.04
C VAL A 51 -3.01 -6.20 -2.25
N ILE A 52 -3.63 -5.45 -3.17
CA ILE A 52 -2.99 -4.97 -4.41
C ILE A 52 -2.87 -3.45 -4.36
N ILE A 53 -1.71 -2.89 -4.71
CA ILE A 53 -1.43 -1.45 -4.71
C ILE A 53 -0.99 -0.98 -6.08
N ASN A 54 -1.66 0.05 -6.59
CA ASN A 54 -1.18 0.82 -7.73
C ASN A 54 -0.50 2.10 -7.25
N ILE A 55 0.70 2.39 -7.75
CA ILE A 55 1.45 3.58 -7.38
C ILE A 55 2.21 4.19 -8.56
N GLU A 56 2.23 5.51 -8.65
CA GLU A 56 3.06 6.21 -9.63
C GLU A 56 4.56 5.98 -9.36
N GLN A 57 5.32 5.65 -10.39
CA GLN A 57 6.77 5.39 -10.35
C GLN A 57 7.58 6.53 -9.73
N LYS A 58 7.12 7.79 -9.86
CA LYS A 58 7.79 8.96 -9.27
C LYS A 58 7.78 8.95 -7.73
N ASN A 59 6.95 8.12 -7.10
CA ASN A 59 6.79 8.05 -5.65
C ASN A 59 7.80 7.09 -4.99
N GLN A 60 9.08 7.45 -5.11
CA GLN A 60 10.22 6.64 -4.66
C GLN A 60 10.23 6.34 -3.15
N ILE A 61 9.66 7.22 -2.33
CA ILE A 61 9.56 7.01 -0.88
C ILE A 61 8.63 5.84 -0.60
N MET A 62 7.45 5.85 -1.20
CA MET A 62 6.45 4.83 -0.93
C MET A 62 6.82 3.48 -1.55
N ILE A 63 7.44 3.46 -2.73
CA ILE A 63 8.02 2.24 -3.31
C ILE A 63 8.91 1.53 -2.29
N LYS A 64 9.85 2.26 -1.67
CA LYS A 64 10.74 1.71 -0.63
C LYS A 64 9.98 1.23 0.61
N VAL A 65 8.92 1.93 1.01
CA VAL A 65 8.07 1.52 2.15
C VAL A 65 7.35 0.21 1.83
N LEU A 66 6.75 0.08 0.65
CA LEU A 66 6.06 -1.15 0.22
C LEU A 66 7.01 -2.35 0.19
N GLU A 67 8.18 -2.19 -0.43
CA GLU A 67 9.21 -3.22 -0.49
C GLU A 67 9.70 -3.63 0.91
N THR A 68 9.83 -2.67 1.83
CA THR A 68 10.22 -2.94 3.23
C THR A 68 9.18 -3.76 3.99
N ILE A 69 7.89 -3.57 3.69
CA ILE A 69 6.78 -4.27 4.35
C ILE A 69 6.47 -5.61 3.67
N GLY A 70 7.20 -5.96 2.60
CA GLY A 70 7.09 -7.26 1.93
C GLY A 70 6.10 -7.30 0.76
N PHE A 71 5.67 -6.14 0.25
CA PHE A 71 4.97 -6.09 -1.02
C PHE A 71 5.92 -6.45 -2.18
N ASN A 72 5.42 -7.24 -3.11
CA ASN A 72 6.16 -7.68 -4.29
C ASN A 72 5.62 -7.00 -5.55
N LEU A 73 6.51 -6.39 -6.33
CA LEU A 73 6.16 -5.83 -7.63
C LEU A 73 5.68 -6.96 -8.57
N LYS A 74 4.51 -6.79 -9.19
CA LYS A 74 3.93 -7.75 -10.14
C LYS A 74 3.92 -7.23 -11.57
N SER A 75 3.67 -5.95 -11.77
CA SER A 75 3.66 -5.34 -13.10
C SER A 75 4.05 -3.87 -13.07
N SER A 76 4.49 -3.37 -14.22
CA SER A 76 4.84 -1.97 -14.46
C SER A 76 4.29 -1.57 -15.84
N SER A 77 3.50 -0.51 -15.90
CA SER A 77 2.87 0.00 -17.12
C SER A 77 2.82 1.53 -17.07
N ASP A 78 3.24 2.22 -18.15
CA ASP A 78 3.10 3.66 -18.40
C ASP A 78 2.97 4.54 -17.14
N ASN A 79 4.01 4.53 -16.31
CA ASN A 79 4.19 5.27 -15.04
C ASN A 79 3.51 4.72 -13.77
N ILE A 80 2.79 3.61 -13.82
CA ILE A 80 2.18 2.93 -12.68
C ILE A 80 2.91 1.60 -12.39
N LEU A 81 3.18 1.36 -11.11
CA LEU A 81 3.65 0.09 -10.56
C LEU A 81 2.53 -0.59 -9.79
N THR A 82 2.35 -1.90 -10.01
CA THR A 82 1.39 -2.72 -9.28
C THR A 82 2.10 -3.66 -8.33
N TYR A 83 1.87 -3.49 -7.03
CA TYR A 83 2.44 -4.29 -5.94
C TYR A 83 1.39 -5.19 -5.31
N HIS A 84 1.78 -6.39 -4.87
CA HIS A 84 0.89 -7.34 -4.20
C HIS A 84 1.51 -7.80 -2.87
N THR A 85 0.68 -8.04 -1.86
CA THR A 85 1.09 -8.80 -0.67
C THR A 85 -0.05 -9.69 -0.17
N ILE A 86 0.32 -10.83 0.40
CA ILE A 86 -0.59 -11.69 1.16
C ILE A 86 -0.59 -11.14 2.59
N VAL A 87 -1.77 -10.78 3.10
CA VAL A 87 -1.90 -10.17 4.44
C VAL A 87 -2.19 -11.20 5.51
#